data_AF-A0A7E4VKI2-F1
#
_entry.id   AF-A0A7E4VKI2-F1
#
_cell.length_a   1.000
_cell.length_b   1.000
_cell.length_c   1.000
_cell.angle_alpha   90.00
_cell.angle_beta   90.00
_cell.angle_gamma   90.00
#
_symmetry.space_group_name_H-M   'P 1'
#
loop_
_entity.id
_entity.type
_entity.pdbx_description
1 polymer ?
#
loop_
_entity_poly.entity_id
_entity_poly.type
_entity_poly.pdbx_seq_one_letter_code
_entity_poly.pdbx_strand_id
1 'polypeptide(L)'
;MMTMDAVGAGTSDGRTVHIFGRDIPRDLFMARLFYLLYFASFGSLFPLLAVYFKQLGMTAAQAGVLLGCRPLVEFAAGPFWGIFAERFRKGKLLLLFSLGAFIISTLAIGFVQPTTPFCVVLYKNETSECKLIVGAENIVHGGALGYLKQATGLGRRKRDTNKIIDTIIDLSTYDGNDEMVAGKAPEYITSDNVCNYNENQYGVLVSPPHSTRVYREPAVQQAFMLLLILIALGEFFSSPTLPLADGCTLNLVSDQPREFGRIRLFGSIGWGMAMLIIGIGLDYSDTFRNHPCPTKNTTEKNYILNFVVCTVLAAMSMVVATQLKFGQTHEQHRPDAVGGLVMDTQLEEVDPAIAEKTRGKQLRTNEARDTQNEWRAALKAMMNIHFMMYLLSVFVVGCGAGNVFAYLYWFLQDLGGSPILFGMASVVNHSSEIAAFFYTFKIINKLGYVKTMYACLGVNVVRFLLISWLTNPWMILPLQALQGCVLAVVWATATSYVSLVSPPQLKATSQQILIFLYHGLGRGIGAMLGGLVINSVGARALFALLALLTAIVLGASYAVNRLLKYDGIKYSHNFEDEDDFTFVPQGLPMGNAESKITDAFNQTSVVNSNYGAIGPDPQDDAYDRYVSNPQ
;
A
#
# COMPACT_ATOMS: atom_id res chain seq x y z
N MET A 1 -35.75 50.15 -4.77
CA MET A 1 -34.72 49.50 -5.61
C MET A 1 -33.40 49.61 -4.83
N MET A 2 -33.15 48.92 -3.70
CA MET A 2 -33.32 47.49 -3.33
C MET A 2 -32.64 46.58 -4.36
N THR A 3 -31.65 45.72 -4.05
CA THR A 3 -31.13 45.07 -2.80
C THR A 3 -29.62 44.73 -2.97
N MET A 4 -28.72 44.73 -1.97
CA MET A 4 -28.44 43.69 -0.93
C MET A 4 -28.41 42.25 -1.52
N ASP A 5 -27.35 41.44 -1.38
CA ASP A 5 -26.75 40.99 -0.13
C ASP A 5 -25.24 40.70 -0.16
N ALA A 6 -24.62 41.00 0.99
CA ALA A 6 -23.41 40.37 1.48
C ALA A 6 -23.80 39.09 2.22
N VAL A 7 -23.08 37.98 1.99
CA VAL A 7 -22.99 36.88 2.95
C VAL A 7 -21.52 36.69 3.27
N GLY A 8 -21.18 36.99 4.52
CA GLY A 8 -19.83 37.10 5.02
C GLY A 8 -19.02 35.82 4.88
N ALA A 9 -17.90 35.92 4.18
CA ALA A 9 -16.77 35.03 4.38
C ALA A 9 -16.31 35.16 5.84
N GLY A 10 -16.62 34.13 6.63
CA GLY A 10 -16.10 33.98 7.98
C GLY A 10 -14.58 34.13 7.95
N THR A 11 -14.10 35.09 8.75
CA THR A 11 -12.71 35.42 8.96
C THR A 11 -11.86 34.19 9.24
N SER A 12 -11.13 33.70 8.25
CA SER A 12 -9.91 32.94 8.47
C SER A 12 -8.74 33.82 8.04
N ASP A 13 -7.85 34.09 9.00
CA ASP A 13 -6.57 34.79 8.82
C ASP A 13 -5.68 33.95 7.86
N GLY A 14 -5.96 34.07 6.56
CA GLY A 14 -5.50 33.16 5.52
C GLY A 14 -4.21 33.64 4.89
N ARG A 15 -3.06 33.44 5.54
CA ARG A 15 -1.76 33.63 4.89
C ARG A 15 -1.71 32.75 3.63
N THR A 16 -1.60 33.35 2.45
CA THR A 16 -1.37 32.66 1.18
C THR A 16 0.12 32.42 0.99
N VAL A 17 0.48 31.30 0.35
CA VAL A 17 1.87 31.00 -0.01
C VAL A 17 2.00 31.18 -1.51
N HIS A 18 2.84 32.13 -1.94
CA HIS A 18 3.12 32.39 -3.35
C HIS A 18 4.19 31.42 -3.86
N ILE A 19 3.82 30.48 -4.72
CA ILE A 19 4.74 29.50 -5.32
C ILE A 19 4.49 29.46 -6.84
N PHE A 20 5.54 29.67 -7.64
CA PHE A 20 5.48 29.65 -9.11
C PHE A 20 4.33 30.49 -9.72
N GLY A 21 4.05 31.66 -9.16
CA GLY A 21 3.01 32.57 -9.65
C GLY A 21 1.57 32.15 -9.34
N ARG A 22 1.36 31.16 -8.46
CA ARG A 22 0.04 30.77 -7.94
C ARG A 22 -0.06 31.00 -6.44
N ASP A 23 -1.25 31.43 -6.00
CA ASP A 23 -1.57 31.72 -4.61
C ASP A 23 -2.28 30.50 -4.03
N ILE A 24 -1.59 29.77 -3.17
CA ILE A 24 -2.12 28.55 -2.56
C ILE A 24 -2.47 28.84 -1.09
N PRO A 25 -3.67 28.46 -0.61
CA PRO A 25 -4.01 28.55 0.80
C PRO A 25 -3.01 27.77 1.66
N ARG A 26 -2.53 28.36 2.75
CA ARG A 26 -1.53 27.71 3.63
C ARG A 26 -1.97 26.32 4.11
N ASP A 27 -3.24 26.14 4.46
CA ASP A 27 -3.73 24.86 4.98
C ASP A 27 -3.64 23.74 3.92
N LEU A 28 -3.96 24.06 2.65
CA LEU A 28 -3.86 23.15 1.52
C LEU A 28 -2.40 22.82 1.19
N PHE A 29 -1.51 23.81 1.29
CA PHE A 29 -0.07 23.62 1.13
C PHE A 29 0.50 22.69 2.21
N MET A 30 0.10 22.88 3.47
CA MET A 30 0.55 22.03 4.58
C MET A 30 0.08 20.58 4.42
N ALA A 31 -1.15 20.36 3.95
CA ALA A 31 -1.64 19.01 3.62
C ALA A 31 -0.78 18.36 2.52
N ARG A 32 -0.55 19.06 1.39
CA ARG A 32 0.31 18.55 0.29
C ARG A 32 1.72 18.21 0.77
N LEU A 33 2.32 19.07 1.60
CA LEU A 33 3.64 18.86 2.18
C LEU A 33 3.67 17.66 3.14
N PHE A 34 2.62 17.47 3.94
CA PHE A 34 2.50 16.32 4.83
C PHE A 34 2.50 15.00 4.04
N TYR A 35 1.65 14.88 3.01
CA TYR A 35 1.60 13.67 2.18
C TYR A 35 2.93 13.41 1.47
N LEU A 36 3.56 14.46 0.93
CA LEU A 36 4.87 14.35 0.30
C LEU A 36 5.92 13.77 1.26
N LEU A 37 6.05 14.34 2.46
CA LEU A 37 7.06 13.91 3.44
C LEU A 37 6.75 12.56 4.08
N TYR A 38 5.49 12.29 4.39
CA TYR A 38 5.06 11.02 5.00
C TYR A 38 5.30 9.84 4.05
N PHE A 39 4.87 9.94 2.79
CA PHE A 39 5.12 8.87 1.83
C PHE A 39 6.57 8.83 1.35
N ALA A 40 7.30 9.95 1.35
CA ALA A 40 8.76 9.93 1.16
C ALA A 40 9.48 9.13 2.25
N SER A 41 9.05 9.27 3.51
CA SER A 41 9.57 8.47 4.62
C SER A 41 9.34 6.96 4.37
N PHE A 42 8.12 6.55 4.00
CA PHE A 42 7.83 5.15 3.65
C PHE A 42 8.66 4.66 2.44
N GLY A 43 8.72 5.45 1.38
CA GLY A 43 9.46 5.13 0.16
C GLY A 43 10.97 4.98 0.37
N SER A 44 11.54 5.66 1.37
CA SER A 44 12.97 5.58 1.69
C SER A 44 13.40 4.27 2.35
N LEU A 45 12.47 3.52 2.96
CA LEU A 45 12.79 2.33 3.76
C LEU A 45 12.06 1.07 3.31
N PHE A 46 10.74 1.13 3.18
CA PHE A 46 9.91 -0.08 3.05
C PHE A 46 10.22 -0.93 1.82
N PRO A 47 10.47 -0.38 0.62
CA PRO A 47 10.80 -1.19 -0.55
C PRO A 47 12.10 -2.00 -0.37
N LEU A 48 13.01 -1.54 0.49
CA LEU A 48 14.31 -2.17 0.72
C LEU A 48 14.35 -3.04 1.99
N LEU A 49 13.26 -3.09 2.75
CA LEU A 49 13.22 -3.76 4.05
C LEU A 49 13.43 -5.27 3.93
N ALA A 50 12.90 -5.89 2.88
CA ALA A 50 13.15 -7.31 2.59
C ALA A 50 14.63 -7.57 2.32
N VAL A 51 15.25 -6.74 1.49
CA VAL A 51 16.69 -6.83 1.16
C VAL A 51 17.54 -6.63 2.42
N TYR A 52 17.14 -5.74 3.32
CA TYR A 52 17.77 -5.58 4.62
C TYR A 52 17.68 -6.87 5.46
N PHE A 53 16.50 -7.49 5.58
CA PHE A 53 16.35 -8.75 6.32
C PHE A 53 17.17 -9.88 5.71
N LYS A 54 17.30 -9.92 4.38
CA LYS A 54 18.22 -10.82 3.69
C LYS A 54 19.66 -10.64 4.17
N GLN A 55 20.15 -9.40 4.26
CA GLN A 55 21.49 -9.07 4.73
C GLN A 55 21.72 -9.41 6.22
N LEU A 56 20.66 -9.47 7.03
CA LEU A 56 20.72 -9.98 8.41
C LEU A 56 20.80 -11.51 8.49
N GLY A 57 20.83 -12.21 7.35
CA GLY A 57 20.88 -13.67 7.28
C GLY A 57 19.53 -14.36 7.45
N MET A 58 18.42 -13.63 7.33
CA MET A 58 17.09 -14.21 7.48
C MET A 58 16.64 -14.95 6.22
N THR A 59 15.80 -15.97 6.43
CA THR A 59 15.18 -16.69 5.30
C THR A 59 14.12 -15.83 4.62
N ALA A 60 13.82 -16.14 3.35
CA ALA A 60 12.71 -15.51 2.64
C ALA A 60 11.37 -15.71 3.40
N ALA A 61 11.17 -16.86 4.04
CA ALA A 61 9.99 -17.13 4.87
C ALA A 61 9.91 -16.20 6.09
N GLN A 62 11.03 -16.02 6.80
CA GLN A 62 11.11 -15.08 7.93
C GLN A 62 10.82 -13.64 7.48
N ALA A 63 11.46 -13.19 6.40
CA ALA A 63 11.22 -11.86 5.83
C ALA A 63 9.75 -11.68 5.41
N GLY A 64 9.14 -12.72 4.82
CA GLY A 64 7.72 -12.73 4.45
C GLY A 64 6.77 -12.57 5.61
N VAL A 65 7.05 -13.23 6.74
CA VAL A 65 6.26 -13.07 7.97
C VAL A 65 6.40 -11.64 8.51
N LEU A 66 7.61 -11.08 8.55
CA LEU A 66 7.85 -9.71 9.04
C LEU A 66 7.18 -8.64 8.15
N LEU A 67 7.12 -8.85 6.84
CA LEU A 67 6.51 -7.90 5.91
C LEU A 67 5.00 -8.10 5.79
N GLY A 68 4.55 -9.36 5.81
CA GLY A 68 3.14 -9.72 5.68
C GLY A 68 2.31 -9.45 6.93
N CYS A 69 2.92 -9.44 8.13
CA CYS A 69 2.20 -9.12 9.35
C CYS A 69 1.77 -7.63 9.41
N ARG A 70 2.53 -6.72 8.78
CA ARG A 70 2.27 -5.26 8.81
C ARG A 70 0.84 -4.91 8.35
N PRO A 71 0.42 -5.25 7.12
CA PRO A 71 -0.93 -4.93 6.65
C PRO A 71 -2.04 -5.65 7.43
N LEU A 72 -1.77 -6.83 8.00
CA LEU A 72 -2.74 -7.57 8.82
C LEU A 72 -2.96 -6.86 10.16
N VAL A 73 -1.88 -6.41 10.80
CA VAL A 73 -1.95 -5.66 12.06
C VAL A 73 -2.58 -4.28 11.84
N GLU A 74 -2.22 -3.58 10.78
CA GLU A 74 -2.80 -2.28 10.43
C GLU A 74 -4.32 -2.36 10.31
N PHE A 75 -4.83 -3.37 9.61
CA PHE A 75 -6.26 -3.59 9.49
C PHE A 75 -6.93 -3.96 10.81
N ALA A 76 -6.33 -4.90 11.57
CA ALA A 76 -6.86 -5.32 12.87
C ALA A 76 -6.90 -4.18 13.89
N ALA A 77 -5.97 -3.23 13.79
CA ALA A 77 -5.90 -2.05 14.65
C ALA A 77 -6.95 -0.98 14.29
N GLY A 78 -7.45 -0.96 13.04
CA GLY A 78 -8.41 0.04 12.55
C GLY A 78 -9.64 0.24 13.43
N PRO A 79 -10.43 -0.81 13.75
CA PRO A 79 -11.60 -0.68 14.62
C PRO A 79 -11.27 -0.16 16.03
N PHE A 80 -10.15 -0.61 16.60
CA PHE A 80 -9.70 -0.18 17.92
C PHE A 80 -9.43 1.34 17.94
N TRP A 81 -8.66 1.83 16.97
CA TRP A 81 -8.33 3.25 16.88
C TRP A 81 -9.51 4.12 16.44
N GLY A 82 -10.45 3.58 15.65
CA GLY A 82 -11.70 4.27 15.30
C GLY A 82 -12.52 4.60 16.56
N ILE A 83 -12.80 3.59 17.40
CA ILE A 83 -13.52 3.77 18.66
C ILE A 83 -12.75 4.71 19.60
N PHE A 84 -11.43 4.58 19.65
CA PHE A 84 -10.58 5.44 20.48
C PHE A 84 -10.64 6.91 20.02
N ALA A 85 -10.54 7.17 18.72
CA ALA A 85 -10.60 8.52 18.15
C ALA A 85 -11.95 9.20 18.45
N GLU A 86 -13.06 8.47 18.33
CA GLU A 86 -14.40 8.96 18.64
C GLU A 86 -14.58 9.31 20.13
N ARG A 87 -14.07 8.46 21.03
CA ARG A 87 -14.22 8.65 22.47
C ARG A 87 -13.45 9.85 22.98
N PHE A 88 -12.22 10.05 22.52
CA PHE A 88 -11.32 11.08 23.05
C PHE A 88 -11.41 12.40 22.28
N ARG A 89 -11.92 12.41 21.05
CA ARG A 89 -12.10 13.61 20.18
C ARG A 89 -10.87 14.52 20.07
N LYS A 90 -9.68 13.98 20.27
CA LYS A 90 -8.38 14.67 20.19
C LYS A 90 -7.56 14.13 19.02
N GLY A 91 -8.11 14.22 17.81
CA GLY A 91 -7.52 13.66 16.59
C GLY A 91 -6.08 14.11 16.33
N LYS A 92 -5.77 15.39 16.60
CA LYS A 92 -4.41 15.93 16.47
C LYS A 92 -3.39 15.26 17.38
N LEU A 93 -3.74 15.06 18.65
CA LEU A 93 -2.85 14.42 19.62
C LEU A 93 -2.62 12.95 19.24
N LEU A 94 -3.67 12.27 18.78
CA LEU A 94 -3.59 10.89 18.32
C LEU A 94 -2.71 10.75 17.07
N LEU A 95 -2.83 11.67 16.11
CA LEU A 95 -1.96 11.71 14.92
C LEU A 95 -0.48 11.94 15.28
N LEU A 96 -0.18 12.85 16.21
CA LEU A 96 1.20 13.09 16.65
C LEU A 96 1.76 11.90 17.44
N PHE A 97 0.93 11.25 18.26
CA PHE A 97 1.31 10.03 18.97
C PHE A 97 1.65 8.90 17.99
N SER A 98 0.83 8.67 16.96
CA SER A 98 1.05 7.59 16.01
C SER A 98 2.29 7.83 15.13
N LEU A 99 2.55 9.08 14.74
CA LEU A 99 3.80 9.48 14.07
C LEU A 99 5.02 9.31 14.97
N GLY A 100 4.92 9.66 16.26
CA GLY A 100 5.98 9.42 17.24
C GLY A 100 6.27 7.93 17.41
N ALA A 101 5.22 7.10 17.50
CA ALA A 101 5.35 5.65 17.57
C ALA A 101 5.98 5.05 16.30
N PHE A 102 5.67 5.58 15.13
CA PHE A 102 6.32 5.20 13.87
C PHE A 102 7.82 5.52 13.87
N ILE A 103 8.23 6.69 14.34
CA ILE A 103 9.64 7.07 14.44
C ILE A 103 10.39 6.16 15.42
N ILE A 104 9.83 5.94 16.61
CA ILE A 104 10.45 5.10 17.66
C ILE A 104 10.58 3.66 17.17
N SER A 105 9.52 3.09 16.59
CA SER A 105 9.54 1.71 16.10
C SER A 105 10.52 1.53 14.94
N THR A 106 10.58 2.50 14.00
CA THR A 106 11.53 2.47 12.88
C THR A 106 12.97 2.50 13.38
N LEU A 107 13.30 3.38 14.34
CA LEU A 107 14.61 3.40 14.96
C LEU A 107 14.92 2.06 15.65
N ALA A 108 13.99 1.55 16.47
CA ALA A 108 14.15 0.29 17.18
C ALA A 108 14.44 -0.89 16.24
N ILE A 109 13.74 -1.00 15.11
CA ILE A 109 14.00 -2.01 14.08
C ILE A 109 15.42 -1.89 13.52
N GLY A 110 15.91 -0.67 13.26
CA GLY A 110 17.28 -0.43 12.81
C GLY A 110 18.36 -0.81 13.82
N PHE A 111 18.05 -0.81 15.12
CA PHE A 111 18.97 -1.24 16.19
C PHE A 111 19.12 -2.76 16.31
N VAL A 112 18.11 -3.52 15.91
CA VAL A 112 18.12 -4.98 16.04
C VAL A 112 18.92 -5.57 14.89
N GLN A 113 20.11 -6.06 15.22
CA GLN A 113 21.00 -6.78 14.31
C GLN A 113 21.55 -8.02 15.02
N PRO A 114 21.63 -9.18 14.34
CA PRO A 114 22.31 -10.34 14.90
C PRO A 114 23.80 -10.05 15.03
N THR A 115 24.43 -10.66 16.03
CA THR A 115 25.88 -10.51 16.24
C THR A 115 26.64 -11.17 15.10
N THR A 116 27.71 -10.52 14.62
CA THR A 116 28.61 -11.01 13.56
C THR A 116 29.89 -11.58 14.17
N PRO A 117 29.91 -12.84 14.65
CA PRO A 117 31.10 -13.42 15.26
C PRO A 117 32.21 -13.74 14.25
N PHE A 118 31.85 -14.03 13.00
CA PHE A 118 32.79 -14.48 11.99
C PHE A 118 32.58 -13.81 10.63
N CYS A 119 33.59 -13.97 9.79
CA CYS A 119 33.65 -13.45 8.43
C CYS A 119 34.12 -14.57 7.48
N VAL A 120 33.50 -14.67 6.30
CA VAL A 120 33.98 -15.55 5.23
C VAL A 120 35.01 -14.79 4.41
N VAL A 121 36.14 -15.45 4.17
CA VAL A 121 37.24 -14.96 3.33
C VAL A 121 37.59 -16.00 2.27
N LEU A 122 37.87 -15.57 1.05
CA LEU A 122 38.37 -16.44 -0.01
C LEU A 122 39.90 -16.53 0.09
N TYR A 123 40.41 -17.75 0.23
CA TYR A 123 41.83 -18.04 0.17
C TYR A 123 42.17 -18.64 -1.19
N LYS A 124 42.94 -17.90 -1.98
CA LYS A 124 43.41 -18.33 -3.29
C LYS A 124 44.89 -18.69 -3.20
N ASN A 125 45.22 -19.95 -3.46
CA ASN A 125 46.58 -20.43 -3.65
C ASN A 125 46.77 -20.83 -5.13
N GLU A 126 48.00 -20.99 -5.61
CA GLU A 126 48.31 -21.28 -7.03
C GLU A 126 47.61 -22.53 -7.59
N THR A 127 47.15 -23.44 -6.72
CA THR A 127 46.51 -24.73 -7.10
C THR A 127 45.09 -24.93 -6.56
N SER A 128 44.56 -24.05 -5.71
CA SER A 128 43.21 -24.19 -5.15
C SER A 128 42.62 -22.89 -4.61
N GLU A 129 41.32 -22.70 -4.82
CA GLU A 129 40.50 -21.68 -4.18
C GLU A 129 39.65 -22.33 -3.08
N CYS A 130 39.70 -21.83 -1.85
CA CYS A 130 38.83 -22.30 -0.78
C CYS A 130 38.31 -21.16 0.11
N LYS A 131 37.06 -21.27 0.57
CA LYS A 131 36.47 -20.36 1.55
C LYS A 131 36.98 -20.72 2.95
N LEU A 132 37.35 -19.72 3.74
CA LEU A 132 37.75 -19.84 5.14
C LEU A 132 36.88 -18.94 6.01
N ILE A 133 36.67 -19.34 7.26
CA ILE A 133 36.05 -18.54 8.31
C ILE A 133 37.13 -17.91 9.18
N VAL A 134 37.07 -16.59 9.38
CA VAL A 134 37.95 -15.84 10.29
C VAL A 134 37.11 -15.12 11.34
N GLY A 135 37.63 -14.96 12.55
CA GLY A 135 36.98 -14.18 13.60
C GLY A 135 36.88 -12.70 13.23
N ALA A 136 35.76 -12.05 13.55
CA ALA A 136 35.60 -10.62 13.30
C ALA A 136 36.55 -9.79 14.19
N GLU A 137 37.35 -8.90 13.59
CA GLU A 137 38.37 -8.11 14.31
C GLU A 137 37.76 -6.96 15.14
N ASN A 138 36.65 -6.39 14.67
CA ASN A 138 35.97 -5.25 15.30
C ASN A 138 34.53 -5.61 15.66
N ILE A 139 34.32 -6.14 16.87
CA ILE A 139 32.97 -6.27 17.43
C ILE A 139 32.51 -4.87 17.83
N VAL A 140 31.63 -4.26 17.03
CA VAL A 140 31.02 -2.95 17.36
C VAL A 140 30.05 -3.16 18.52
N HIS A 141 30.48 -2.79 19.73
CA HIS A 141 29.59 -2.76 20.90
C HIS A 141 28.76 -1.46 20.90
N GLY A 142 27.44 -1.58 21.10
CA GLY A 142 26.55 -0.42 21.30
C GLY A 142 25.53 -0.12 20.20
N GLY A 143 25.26 -1.06 19.27
CA GLY A 143 24.17 -0.94 18.28
C GLY A 143 24.30 0.32 17.40
N ALA A 144 23.19 0.96 17.01
CA ALA A 144 23.23 2.13 16.13
C ALA A 144 23.90 3.36 16.75
N LEU A 145 24.02 3.52 18.08
CA LEU A 145 24.81 4.63 18.67
C LEU A 145 26.31 4.35 18.53
N GLY A 146 26.72 3.08 18.64
CA GLY A 146 28.07 2.63 18.27
C GLY A 146 28.35 2.88 16.80
N TYR A 147 27.46 2.41 15.91
CA TYR A 147 27.58 2.62 14.46
C TYR A 147 27.45 4.09 14.05
N LEU A 148 26.64 4.90 14.72
CA LEU A 148 26.45 6.32 14.43
C LEU A 148 27.62 7.13 14.96
N LYS A 149 28.15 6.85 16.16
CA LYS A 149 29.40 7.42 16.67
C LYS A 149 30.60 7.06 15.78
N GLN A 150 30.53 5.90 15.15
CA GLN A 150 31.53 5.39 14.21
C GLN A 150 31.35 5.94 12.79
N ALA A 151 30.13 6.16 12.32
CA ALA A 151 29.80 6.77 11.03
C ALA A 151 29.99 8.30 11.03
N THR A 152 29.77 8.96 12.18
CA THR A 152 29.96 10.41 12.37
C THR A 152 31.35 10.80 12.83
N GLY A 153 32.23 9.83 13.13
CA GLY A 153 33.61 10.09 13.55
C GLY A 153 33.78 10.63 14.98
N LEU A 154 32.73 10.62 15.81
CA LEU A 154 32.72 11.12 17.20
C LEU A 154 33.34 10.14 18.23
N GLY A 155 33.98 9.05 17.80
CA GLY A 155 34.65 8.06 18.64
C GLY A 155 36.17 8.27 18.76
N ARG A 156 36.74 8.02 19.96
CA ARG A 156 38.20 8.03 20.19
C ARG A 156 38.90 7.04 19.24
N ARG A 157 39.89 7.52 18.47
CA ARG A 157 40.82 6.72 17.65
C ARG A 157 41.38 5.54 18.46
N LYS A 158 41.08 4.31 18.07
CA LYS A 158 41.80 3.12 18.56
C LYS A 158 42.99 2.87 17.64
N ARG A 159 44.14 2.56 18.25
CA ARG A 159 45.46 2.41 17.64
C ARG A 159 45.45 1.23 16.65
N ASP A 160 46.01 1.42 15.46
CA ASP A 160 46.16 0.39 14.42
C ASP A 160 46.86 -0.84 15.01
N THR A 161 46.15 -1.97 15.10
CA THR A 161 46.76 -3.28 15.34
C THR A 161 47.32 -3.79 14.01
N ASN A 162 48.49 -4.44 14.07
CA ASN A 162 49.26 -4.87 12.91
C ASN A 162 48.40 -5.50 11.81
N LYS A 163 48.50 -4.92 10.60
CA LYS A 163 47.95 -5.44 9.34
C LYS A 163 48.56 -6.80 9.05
N ILE A 164 47.91 -7.86 9.50
CA ILE A 164 48.14 -9.22 9.00
C ILE A 164 46.83 -9.59 8.33
N ILE A 165 46.83 -9.52 7.00
CA ILE A 165 45.83 -9.91 5.98
C ILE A 165 45.71 -8.72 5.01
N ASP A 166 46.73 -8.56 4.17
CA ASP A 166 46.69 -7.68 2.99
C ASP A 166 46.14 -8.43 1.76
N THR A 167 45.50 -9.59 1.93
CA THR A 167 44.75 -10.26 0.86
C THR A 167 43.38 -9.58 0.71
N ILE A 168 43.38 -8.60 -0.18
CA ILE A 168 42.22 -7.91 -0.73
C ILE A 168 41.22 -8.96 -1.25
N ILE A 169 40.03 -9.01 -0.68
CA ILE A 169 38.93 -9.83 -1.21
C ILE A 169 37.96 -8.87 -1.89
N ASP A 170 37.97 -8.95 -3.21
CA ASP A 170 36.98 -8.32 -4.05
C ASP A 170 35.89 -9.34 -4.36
N LEU A 171 34.72 -9.22 -3.72
CA LEU A 171 33.56 -10.06 -4.07
C LEU A 171 33.03 -9.77 -5.49
N SER A 172 33.56 -8.76 -6.19
CA SER A 172 33.26 -8.57 -7.62
C SER A 172 33.84 -9.67 -8.51
N THR A 173 34.84 -10.43 -8.03
CA THR A 173 35.44 -11.58 -8.74
C THR A 173 34.77 -12.91 -8.42
N TYR A 174 33.69 -12.90 -7.63
CA TYR A 174 32.87 -14.10 -7.42
C TYR A 174 32.11 -14.42 -8.70
N ASP A 175 32.77 -15.16 -9.59
CA ASP A 175 32.21 -15.68 -10.83
C ASP A 175 31.12 -16.70 -10.47
N GLY A 176 29.91 -16.47 -10.98
CA GLY A 176 28.66 -17.17 -10.61
C GLY A 176 28.57 -18.61 -11.11
N ASN A 177 29.64 -19.40 -10.95
CA ASN A 177 29.69 -20.80 -11.37
C ASN A 177 29.11 -21.77 -10.31
N ASP A 178 28.88 -21.32 -9.08
CA ASP A 178 28.01 -22.04 -8.14
C ASP A 178 26.54 -21.73 -8.48
N GLU A 179 25.73 -22.78 -8.65
CA GLU A 179 24.29 -22.72 -8.96
C GLU A 179 23.46 -22.03 -7.85
N MET A 180 23.68 -20.73 -7.61
CA MET A 180 22.86 -19.96 -6.69
C MET A 180 21.45 -19.85 -7.26
N VAL A 181 20.52 -20.59 -6.67
CA VAL A 181 19.10 -20.48 -6.99
C VAL A 181 18.60 -19.12 -6.51
N ALA A 182 18.40 -18.20 -7.46
CA ALA A 182 17.95 -16.84 -7.18
C ALA A 182 16.72 -16.82 -6.24
N GLY A 183 16.79 -15.99 -5.22
CA GLY A 183 15.81 -15.88 -4.14
C GLY A 183 16.15 -16.68 -2.89
N LYS A 184 16.94 -17.75 -2.96
CA LYS A 184 17.29 -18.54 -1.77
C LYS A 184 18.33 -17.80 -0.92
N ALA A 185 17.98 -17.58 0.34
CA ALA A 185 18.86 -17.07 1.38
C ALA A 185 18.34 -17.52 2.75
N PRO A 186 19.20 -17.62 3.78
CA PRO A 186 20.66 -17.50 3.72
C PRO A 186 21.32 -18.77 3.13
N GLU A 187 22.62 -18.70 2.87
CA GLU A 187 23.45 -19.87 2.53
C GLU A 187 23.94 -20.53 3.83
N TYR A 188 23.77 -21.85 3.93
CA TYR A 188 24.24 -22.64 5.06
C TYR A 188 25.70 -23.01 4.84
N ILE A 189 26.54 -22.79 5.86
CA ILE A 189 27.95 -23.15 5.78
C ILE A 189 28.11 -24.63 6.14
N THR A 190 28.65 -25.39 5.19
CA THR A 190 28.99 -26.82 5.35
C THR A 190 30.50 -27.01 5.25
N SER A 191 30.97 -28.17 5.74
CA SER A 191 32.40 -28.53 5.67
C SER A 191 32.91 -28.74 4.24
N ASP A 192 31.99 -28.96 3.29
CA ASP A 192 32.31 -29.10 1.87
C ASP A 192 32.61 -27.74 1.22
N ASN A 193 31.92 -26.69 1.67
CA ASN A 193 32.04 -25.34 1.10
C ASN A 193 33.16 -24.52 1.76
N VAL A 194 33.53 -24.82 3.01
CA VAL A 194 34.51 -24.05 3.81
C VAL A 194 35.56 -24.98 4.45
N CYS A 195 36.83 -24.75 4.12
CA CYS A 195 37.93 -25.67 4.49
C CYS A 195 38.21 -25.78 6.00
N ASN A 196 37.96 -24.72 6.78
CA ASN A 196 38.26 -24.70 8.22
C ASN A 196 37.00 -24.77 9.10
N TYR A 197 35.87 -25.22 8.55
CA TYR A 197 34.63 -25.32 9.27
C TYR A 197 34.44 -26.71 9.90
N ASN A 198 34.02 -26.71 11.16
CA ASN A 198 33.60 -27.90 11.88
C ASN A 198 32.33 -27.59 12.69
N GLU A 199 31.22 -28.23 12.32
CA GLU A 199 29.91 -28.01 12.93
C GLU A 199 29.90 -28.29 14.44
N ASN A 200 30.67 -29.28 14.91
CA ASN A 200 30.75 -29.61 16.34
C ASN A 200 31.38 -28.50 17.20
N GLN A 201 32.24 -27.68 16.59
CA GLN A 201 32.96 -26.61 17.29
C GLN A 201 32.22 -25.27 17.17
N TYR A 202 31.70 -24.97 15.98
CA TYR A 202 31.12 -23.67 15.67
C TYR A 202 29.59 -23.65 15.73
N GLY A 203 28.92 -24.80 15.71
CA GLY A 203 27.47 -24.91 15.52
C GLY A 203 27.04 -24.46 14.12
N VAL A 204 25.74 -24.46 13.84
CA VAL A 204 25.20 -24.08 12.53
C VAL A 204 25.44 -22.59 12.23
N LEU A 205 26.19 -22.33 11.16
CA LEU A 205 26.51 -21.01 10.66
C LEU A 205 25.81 -20.72 9.33
N VAL A 206 25.38 -19.47 9.17
CA VAL A 206 24.69 -18.99 7.96
C VAL A 206 25.32 -17.70 7.46
N SER A 207 25.37 -17.54 6.15
CA SER A 207 25.87 -16.33 5.47
C SER A 207 24.82 -15.78 4.51
N PRO A 208 24.54 -14.47 4.51
CA PRO A 208 23.73 -13.88 3.45
C PRO A 208 24.44 -13.96 2.09
N PRO A 209 23.69 -14.11 1.00
CA PRO A 209 24.22 -13.87 -0.34
C PRO A 209 24.78 -12.46 -0.46
N HIS A 210 25.92 -12.31 -1.13
CA HIS A 210 26.61 -11.02 -1.36
C HIS A 210 27.09 -10.30 -0.08
N SER A 211 27.25 -11.04 1.02
CA SER A 211 27.79 -10.53 2.28
C SER A 211 28.95 -11.39 2.74
N THR A 212 29.94 -10.76 3.36
CA THR A 212 31.09 -11.41 4.02
C THR A 212 30.79 -11.82 5.45
N ARG A 213 29.68 -11.34 6.01
CA ARG A 213 29.31 -11.57 7.41
C ARG A 213 28.73 -12.96 7.61
N VAL A 214 29.19 -13.64 8.64
CA VAL A 214 28.67 -14.95 9.04
C VAL A 214 27.99 -14.83 10.40
N TYR A 215 26.78 -15.37 10.47
CA TYR A 215 25.95 -15.36 11.66
C TYR A 215 25.79 -16.78 12.22
N ARG A 216 25.56 -16.86 13.53
CA ARG A 216 25.04 -18.08 14.16
C ARG A 216 23.54 -18.14 13.95
N GLU A 217 23.00 -19.27 13.50
CA GLU A 217 21.57 -19.41 13.25
C GLU A 217 20.69 -19.02 14.46
N PRO A 218 21.01 -19.41 15.72
CA PRO A 218 20.22 -19.00 16.88
C PRO A 218 20.16 -17.48 17.08
N ALA A 219 21.23 -16.74 16.74
CA ALA A 219 21.25 -15.29 16.86
C ALA A 219 20.34 -14.61 15.82
N VAL A 220 20.28 -15.16 14.60
CA VAL A 220 19.35 -14.72 13.56
C VAL A 220 17.90 -14.98 13.98
N GLN A 221 17.61 -16.16 14.54
CA GLN A 221 16.28 -16.49 15.03
C GLN A 221 15.83 -15.57 16.18
N GLN A 222 16.72 -15.26 17.13
CA GLN A 222 16.43 -14.29 18.19
C GLN A 222 16.15 -12.89 17.64
N ALA A 223 16.95 -12.43 16.68
CA ALA A 223 16.72 -11.14 16.01
C ALA A 223 15.38 -11.14 15.27
N PHE A 224 15.03 -12.21 14.55
CA PHE A 224 13.74 -12.37 13.89
C PHE A 224 12.55 -12.24 14.86
N MET A 225 12.59 -12.95 15.99
CA MET A 225 11.51 -12.88 16.99
C MET A 225 11.36 -11.47 17.58
N LEU A 226 12.48 -10.79 17.87
CA LEU A 226 12.46 -9.42 18.37
C LEU A 226 11.91 -8.45 17.32
N LEU A 227 12.33 -8.58 16.06
CA LEU A 227 11.81 -7.79 14.95
C LEU A 227 10.31 -8.01 14.74
N LEU A 228 9.82 -9.25 14.85
CA LEU A 228 8.40 -9.56 14.70
C LEU A 228 7.56 -8.81 15.75
N ILE A 229 7.99 -8.83 17.01
CA ILE A 229 7.31 -8.11 18.11
C ILE A 229 7.38 -6.60 17.88
N LEU A 230 8.55 -6.07 17.54
CA LEU A 230 8.73 -4.62 17.30
C LEU A 230 7.90 -4.12 16.11
N ILE A 231 7.85 -4.88 15.02
CA ILE A 231 7.05 -4.54 13.84
C ILE A 231 5.57 -4.60 14.18
N ALA A 232 5.10 -5.67 14.85
CA ALA A 232 3.68 -5.79 15.21
C ALA A 232 3.24 -4.66 16.17
N LEU A 233 4.02 -4.36 17.19
CA LEU A 233 3.72 -3.26 18.11
C LEU A 233 3.82 -1.89 17.40
N GLY A 234 4.88 -1.69 16.61
CA GLY A 234 5.09 -0.47 15.84
C GLY A 234 3.91 -0.16 14.92
N GLU A 235 3.51 -1.15 14.11
CA GLU A 235 2.39 -1.03 13.18
C GLU A 235 1.05 -0.82 13.89
N PHE A 236 0.82 -1.52 14.99
CA PHE A 236 -0.39 -1.32 15.78
C PHE A 236 -0.52 0.15 16.21
N PHE A 237 0.54 0.74 16.78
CA PHE A 237 0.53 2.13 17.24
C PHE A 237 0.62 3.18 16.12
N SER A 238 1.22 2.87 14.98
CA SER A 238 1.32 3.80 13.85
C SER A 238 0.11 3.77 12.90
N SER A 239 -0.72 2.72 12.95
CA SER A 239 -1.87 2.52 12.05
C SER A 239 -2.86 3.69 11.92
N PRO A 240 -3.22 4.49 12.95
CA PRO A 240 -4.21 5.55 12.76
C PRO A 240 -3.67 6.77 12.01
N THR A 241 -2.37 6.83 11.71
CA THR A 241 -1.72 8.00 11.10
C THR A 241 -2.36 8.40 9.77
N LEU A 242 -2.46 7.45 8.83
CA LEU A 242 -2.96 7.74 7.49
C LEU A 242 -4.49 7.99 7.48
N PRO A 243 -5.34 7.18 8.15
CA PRO A 243 -6.78 7.47 8.25
C PRO A 243 -7.11 8.83 8.88
N LEU A 244 -6.36 9.24 9.92
CA LEU A 244 -6.57 10.56 10.56
C LEU A 244 -6.12 11.70 9.65
N ALA A 245 -5.00 11.55 8.94
CA ALA A 245 -4.55 12.54 7.97
C ALA A 245 -5.53 12.67 6.80
N ASP A 246 -6.04 11.54 6.30
CA ASP A 246 -7.06 11.47 5.26
C ASP A 246 -8.36 12.16 5.72
N GLY A 247 -8.87 11.82 6.90
CA GLY A 247 -10.07 12.45 7.47
C GLY A 247 -9.91 13.95 7.69
N CYS A 248 -8.76 14.39 8.19
CA CYS A 248 -8.45 15.82 8.35
C CYS A 248 -8.41 16.55 7.01
N THR A 249 -7.80 15.94 5.99
CA THR A 249 -7.66 16.53 4.66
C THR A 249 -9.00 16.56 3.94
N LEU A 250 -9.81 15.50 4.04
CA LEU A 250 -11.17 15.47 3.49
C LEU A 250 -12.05 16.57 4.10
N ASN A 251 -11.96 16.80 5.41
CA ASN A 251 -12.68 17.90 6.07
C ASN A 251 -12.19 19.28 5.60
N LEU A 252 -10.92 19.41 5.23
CA LEU A 252 -10.36 20.66 4.70
C LEU A 252 -10.85 20.96 3.27
N VAL A 253 -11.10 19.92 2.47
CA VAL A 253 -11.60 20.05 1.09
C VAL A 253 -13.05 19.57 0.95
N SER A 254 -13.86 19.70 2.01
CA SER A 254 -15.27 19.30 2.02
C SER A 254 -16.05 19.90 0.85
N ASP A 255 -15.74 21.16 0.54
CA ASP A 255 -16.43 21.95 -0.49
C ASP A 255 -15.98 21.55 -1.92
N GLN A 256 -14.78 20.96 -2.05
CA GLN A 256 -14.19 20.56 -3.32
C GLN A 256 -13.49 19.19 -3.21
N PRO A 257 -14.25 18.08 -3.16
CA PRO A 257 -13.68 16.72 -3.00
C PRO A 257 -12.67 16.34 -4.10
N ARG A 258 -12.75 16.99 -5.28
CA ARG A 258 -11.81 16.80 -6.40
C ARG A 258 -10.37 17.15 -6.03
N GLU A 259 -10.15 18.12 -5.15
CA GLU A 259 -8.81 18.54 -4.72
C GLU A 259 -8.16 17.49 -3.82
N PHE A 260 -8.93 16.62 -3.15
CA PHE A 260 -8.38 15.59 -2.26
C PHE A 260 -7.38 14.68 -2.99
N GLY A 261 -7.76 14.14 -4.14
CA GLY A 261 -6.88 13.23 -4.85
C GLY A 261 -5.69 13.94 -5.50
N ARG A 262 -5.79 15.26 -5.80
CA ARG A 262 -4.63 16.09 -6.18
C ARG A 262 -3.66 16.30 -5.02
N ILE A 263 -4.15 16.43 -3.79
CA ILE A 263 -3.30 16.52 -2.59
C ILE A 263 -2.53 15.22 -2.40
N ARG A 264 -3.23 14.09 -2.47
CA ARG A 264 -2.64 12.78 -2.18
C ARG A 264 -1.74 12.25 -3.29
N LEU A 265 -1.85 12.77 -4.52
CA LEU A 265 -0.87 12.59 -5.60
C LEU A 265 0.57 12.93 -5.17
N PHE A 266 0.74 13.95 -4.30
CA PHE A 266 2.05 14.30 -3.75
C PHE A 266 2.66 13.15 -2.93
N GLY A 267 1.84 12.23 -2.40
CA GLY A 267 2.32 11.02 -1.74
C GLY A 267 3.10 10.11 -2.70
N SER A 268 2.54 9.81 -3.86
CA SER A 268 3.21 8.98 -4.88
C SER A 268 4.49 9.62 -5.41
N ILE A 269 4.50 10.95 -5.57
CA ILE A 269 5.70 11.73 -5.93
C ILE A 269 6.77 11.60 -4.85
N GLY A 270 6.38 11.77 -3.57
CA GLY A 270 7.27 11.64 -2.42
C GLY A 270 7.90 10.26 -2.33
N TRP A 271 7.10 9.20 -2.50
CA TRP A 271 7.57 7.82 -2.50
C TRP A 271 8.62 7.57 -3.57
N GLY A 272 8.29 7.84 -4.84
CA GLY A 272 9.18 7.58 -5.97
C GLY A 272 10.49 8.37 -5.87
N MET A 273 10.41 9.65 -5.51
CA MET A 273 11.58 10.52 -5.38
C MET A 273 12.50 10.07 -4.24
N ALA A 274 11.96 9.76 -3.07
CA ALA A 274 12.75 9.33 -1.91
C ALA A 274 13.47 8.00 -2.19
N MET A 275 12.79 7.05 -2.82
CA MET A 275 13.37 5.76 -3.19
C MET A 275 14.51 5.92 -4.21
N LEU A 276 14.39 6.85 -5.17
CA LEU A 276 15.47 7.15 -6.11
C LEU A 276 16.69 7.77 -5.42
N ILE A 277 16.47 8.78 -4.56
CA ILE A 277 17.54 9.44 -3.81
C ILE A 277 18.30 8.43 -2.95
N ILE A 278 17.57 7.55 -2.27
CA ILE A 278 18.16 6.48 -1.45
C ILE A 278 18.88 5.45 -2.32
N GLY A 279 18.31 5.06 -3.46
CA GLY A 279 18.97 4.16 -4.41
C GLY A 279 20.34 4.69 -4.85
N ILE A 280 20.43 5.98 -5.17
CA ILE A 280 21.70 6.66 -5.49
C ILE A 280 22.61 6.70 -4.26
N GLY A 281 22.08 7.11 -3.10
CA GLY A 281 22.85 7.21 -1.86
C GLY A 281 23.46 5.89 -1.41
N LEU A 282 22.74 4.77 -1.55
CA LEU A 282 23.24 3.44 -1.24
C LEU A 282 24.30 2.98 -2.23
N ASP A 283 24.16 3.31 -3.51
CA ASP A 283 25.11 2.83 -4.51
C ASP A 283 26.48 3.51 -4.38
N TYR A 284 26.47 4.82 -4.09
CA TYR A 284 27.67 5.62 -3.83
C TYR A 284 28.15 5.59 -2.38
N SER A 285 27.42 4.95 -1.46
CA SER A 285 27.92 4.80 -0.09
C SER A 285 29.10 3.83 -0.08
N ASP A 286 30.31 4.36 0.18
CA ASP A 286 31.50 3.55 0.39
C ASP A 286 31.27 2.55 1.54
N THR A 287 31.77 1.33 1.35
CA THR A 287 31.71 0.30 2.38
C THR A 287 32.38 0.80 3.64
N PHE A 288 31.72 0.51 4.76
CA PHE A 288 32.04 0.96 6.12
C PHE A 288 33.54 1.18 6.33
N ARG A 289 33.95 2.40 6.71
CA ARG A 289 35.30 2.65 7.26
C ARG A 289 35.65 1.73 8.44
N ASN A 290 34.64 1.08 9.04
CA ASN A 290 34.78 0.12 10.13
C ASN A 290 33.84 -1.08 9.93
N HIS A 291 33.98 -1.77 8.80
CA HIS A 291 33.32 -3.06 8.60
C HIS A 291 33.83 -4.06 9.66
N PRO A 292 32.97 -4.91 10.28
CA PRO A 292 33.43 -5.90 11.27
C PRO A 292 34.43 -6.91 10.68
N CYS A 293 34.37 -7.12 9.36
CA CYS A 293 35.32 -7.94 8.60
C CYS A 293 36.41 -7.08 7.95
N PRO A 294 37.67 -7.54 7.91
CA PRO A 294 38.79 -6.82 7.32
C PRO A 294 38.68 -6.79 5.80
N THR A 295 37.93 -5.84 5.23
CA THR A 295 37.72 -5.74 3.78
C THR A 295 37.96 -4.32 3.26
N LYS A 296 38.65 -4.19 2.12
CA LYS A 296 38.93 -2.90 1.44
C LYS A 296 37.97 -2.58 0.28
N ASN A 297 37.28 -3.57 -0.29
CA ASN A 297 36.43 -3.39 -1.48
C ASN A 297 35.21 -4.34 -1.44
N THR A 298 34.33 -4.17 -0.44
CA THR A 298 33.09 -4.96 -0.37
C THR A 298 31.96 -4.30 -1.15
N THR A 299 31.11 -5.12 -1.77
CA THR A 299 29.87 -4.72 -2.47
C THR A 299 28.67 -4.56 -1.52
N GLU A 300 28.88 -4.79 -0.21
CA GLU A 300 27.84 -4.66 0.82
C GLU A 300 27.36 -3.22 0.97
N LYS A 301 26.04 -3.01 0.93
CA LYS A 301 25.44 -1.69 1.10
C LYS A 301 25.02 -1.45 2.56
N ASN A 302 25.06 -0.20 3.01
CA ASN A 302 24.68 0.18 4.36
C ASN A 302 23.22 0.66 4.44
N TYR A 303 22.29 -0.27 4.67
CA TYR A 303 20.86 0.03 4.78
C TYR A 303 20.47 0.78 6.06
N ILE A 304 21.39 0.99 7.03
CA ILE A 304 21.13 1.85 8.20
C ILE A 304 20.81 3.28 7.75
N LEU A 305 21.39 3.73 6.63
CA LEU A 305 21.08 5.02 6.01
C LEU A 305 19.58 5.20 5.77
N ASN A 306 18.89 4.14 5.34
CA ASN A 306 17.46 4.16 5.05
C ASN A 306 16.63 4.41 6.31
N PHE A 307 17.01 3.80 7.43
CA PHE A 307 16.35 4.03 8.72
C PHE A 307 16.54 5.46 9.20
N VAL A 308 17.74 6.02 9.05
CA VAL A 308 18.02 7.42 9.42
C VAL A 308 17.24 8.39 8.52
N VAL A 309 17.25 8.21 7.20
CA VAL A 309 16.51 9.11 6.30
C VAL A 309 15.00 8.98 6.50
N CYS A 310 14.48 7.77 6.68
CA CYS A 310 13.08 7.51 6.99
C CYS A 310 12.65 8.26 8.26
N THR A 311 13.45 8.20 9.33
CA THR A 311 13.13 8.83 10.62
C THR A 311 13.25 10.34 10.57
N VAL A 312 14.21 10.89 9.82
CA VAL A 312 14.31 12.35 9.57
C VAL A 312 13.11 12.86 8.77
N LEU A 313 12.73 12.18 7.68
CA LEU A 313 11.54 12.52 6.89
C LEU A 313 10.25 12.41 7.71
N ALA A 314 10.13 11.38 8.56
CA ALA A 314 9.00 11.20 9.48
C ALA A 314 8.96 12.27 10.58
N ALA A 315 10.10 12.69 11.10
CA ALA A 315 10.16 13.80 12.06
C ALA A 315 9.72 15.12 11.42
N MET A 316 10.15 15.37 10.17
CA MET A 316 9.68 16.54 9.42
C MET A 316 8.17 16.45 9.13
N SER A 317 7.63 15.29 8.76
CA SER A 317 6.19 15.13 8.56
C SER A 317 5.41 15.31 9.87
N MET A 318 5.95 14.88 11.02
CA MET A 318 5.39 15.13 12.34
C MET A 318 5.36 16.63 12.69
N VAL A 319 6.41 17.38 12.35
CA VAL A 319 6.43 18.85 12.52
C VAL A 319 5.35 19.49 11.65
N VAL A 320 5.20 19.08 10.39
CA VAL A 320 4.13 19.59 9.50
C VAL A 320 2.75 19.20 10.02
N ALA A 321 2.58 17.99 10.57
CA ALA A 321 1.33 17.53 11.17
C ALA A 321 0.87 18.43 12.34
N THR A 322 1.80 19.12 13.04
CA THR A 322 1.42 20.12 14.06
C THR A 322 0.69 21.32 13.48
N GLN A 323 0.82 21.59 12.19
CA GLN A 323 0.15 22.70 11.50
C GLN A 323 -1.21 22.29 10.92
N LEU A 324 -1.53 21.00 10.88
CA LEU A 324 -2.84 20.53 10.42
C LEU A 324 -3.94 20.94 11.42
N LYS A 325 -5.01 21.50 10.87
CA LYS A 325 -6.18 21.97 11.63
C LYS A 325 -7.21 20.85 11.66
N PHE A 326 -7.42 20.30 12.85
CA PHE A 326 -8.57 19.44 13.12
C PHE A 326 -9.73 20.35 13.48
N GLY A 327 -10.78 20.38 12.65
CA GLY A 327 -11.97 21.19 12.92
C GLY A 327 -12.54 20.87 14.29
N GLN A 328 -12.68 21.88 15.15
CA GLN A 328 -13.58 21.79 16.29
C GLN A 328 -14.98 21.69 15.70
N THR A 329 -15.69 20.61 16.00
CA THR A 329 -17.11 20.44 15.67
C THR A 329 -17.88 21.52 16.42
N HIS A 330 -18.04 22.70 15.81
CA HIS A 330 -19.05 23.66 16.23
C HIS A 330 -20.41 23.06 15.87
N GLU A 331 -21.20 22.86 16.93
CA GLU A 331 -22.66 22.69 16.96
C GLU A 331 -23.30 21.50 16.22
N GLN A 332 -23.81 20.57 17.05
CA GLN A 332 -25.06 19.81 16.85
C GLN A 332 -25.43 19.45 15.40
N HIS A 333 -24.84 18.37 14.88
CA HIS A 333 -25.58 17.39 14.09
C HIS A 333 -25.38 16.01 14.69
N ARG A 334 -26.49 15.27 14.82
CA ARG A 334 -26.64 13.94 15.42
C ARG A 334 -25.52 12.96 14.96
N PRO A 335 -25.06 12.03 15.82
CA PRO A 335 -24.07 11.01 15.45
C PRO A 335 -24.55 10.01 14.39
N ASP A 336 -25.81 10.08 13.96
CA ASP A 336 -26.34 9.30 12.84
C ASP A 336 -26.08 9.96 11.46
N ALA A 337 -25.50 11.16 11.42
CA ALA A 337 -25.33 11.95 10.20
C ALA A 337 -23.87 12.04 9.69
N VAL A 338 -22.87 11.55 10.44
CA VAL A 338 -21.45 11.56 9.99
C VAL A 338 -21.08 10.27 9.23
N GLY A 339 -22.03 9.33 9.12
CA GLY A 339 -22.07 8.27 8.09
C GLY A 339 -22.95 8.63 6.88
N GLY A 340 -23.49 9.85 6.85
CA GLY A 340 -24.22 10.39 5.72
C GLY A 340 -23.25 10.84 4.65
N LEU A 341 -23.18 10.08 3.56
CA LEU A 341 -22.75 10.60 2.27
C LEU A 341 -23.42 11.96 2.03
N VAL A 342 -22.66 12.91 1.50
CA VAL A 342 -23.17 14.15 0.88
C VAL A 342 -24.32 13.78 -0.06
N MET A 343 -25.56 13.88 0.42
CA MET A 343 -26.79 13.61 -0.31
C MET A 343 -27.99 14.42 0.24
N ASP A 344 -27.79 15.27 1.25
CA ASP A 344 -28.88 15.97 1.97
C ASP A 344 -28.67 17.49 2.07
N THR A 345 -28.18 18.15 1.00
CA THR A 345 -28.10 19.62 0.96
C THR A 345 -28.82 20.28 -0.21
N GLN A 346 -29.75 19.61 -0.88
CA GLN A 346 -30.58 20.25 -1.92
C GLN A 346 -32.08 19.97 -1.75
N LEU A 347 -32.57 20.03 -0.51
CA LEU A 347 -34.02 19.99 -0.21
C LEU A 347 -34.62 21.38 0.07
N GLU A 348 -33.87 22.47 -0.12
CA GLU A 348 -34.38 23.84 0.06
C GLU A 348 -34.91 24.51 -1.24
N GLU A 349 -34.85 23.85 -2.39
CA GLU A 349 -35.42 24.38 -3.66
C GLU A 349 -36.69 23.65 -4.15
N VAL A 350 -37.33 22.83 -3.31
CA VAL A 350 -38.56 22.11 -3.69
C VAL A 350 -39.80 22.82 -3.13
N ASP A 351 -40.73 23.15 -4.03
CA ASP A 351 -42.06 23.72 -3.77
C ASP A 351 -42.72 23.11 -2.50
N PRO A 352 -43.19 23.93 -1.53
CA PRO A 352 -43.66 23.46 -0.22
C PRO A 352 -44.75 22.37 -0.28
N ALA A 353 -45.52 22.30 -1.37
CA ALA A 353 -46.53 21.26 -1.59
C ALA A 353 -45.93 19.86 -1.87
N ILE A 354 -44.74 19.78 -2.46
CA ILE A 354 -44.05 18.51 -2.77
C ILE A 354 -43.27 18.03 -1.54
N ALA A 355 -42.73 18.96 -0.75
CA ALA A 355 -42.08 18.67 0.53
C ALA A 355 -43.05 18.01 1.53
N GLU A 356 -44.30 18.48 1.60
CA GLU A 356 -45.31 17.92 2.52
C GLU A 356 -45.81 16.54 2.08
N LYS A 357 -45.98 16.32 0.77
CA LYS A 357 -46.34 15.02 0.18
C LYS A 357 -45.21 13.97 0.36
N THR A 358 -43.96 14.43 0.34
CA THR A 358 -42.78 13.59 0.59
C THR A 358 -42.62 13.30 2.07
N ARG A 359 -42.87 14.27 2.96
CA ARG A 359 -42.93 14.08 4.43
C ARG A 359 -44.00 13.07 4.83
N GLY A 360 -45.19 13.13 4.22
CA GLY A 360 -46.27 12.15 4.44
C GLY A 360 -45.93 10.73 3.96
N LYS A 361 -45.16 10.60 2.86
CA LYS A 361 -44.60 9.32 2.41
C LYS A 361 -43.49 8.82 3.34
N GLN A 362 -42.60 9.70 3.80
CA GLN A 362 -41.50 9.35 4.72
C GLN A 362 -42.02 8.91 6.10
N LEU A 363 -43.03 9.60 6.64
CA LEU A 363 -43.67 9.26 7.92
C LEU A 363 -44.41 7.91 7.85
N ARG A 364 -45.10 7.61 6.74
CA ARG A 364 -45.71 6.28 6.53
C ARG A 364 -44.69 5.16 6.28
N THR A 365 -43.49 5.51 5.83
CA THR A 365 -42.40 4.53 5.62
C THR A 365 -41.66 4.21 6.93
N ASN A 366 -41.76 5.07 7.94
CA ASN A 366 -41.08 4.92 9.22
C ASN A 366 -41.86 4.09 10.27
N GLU A 367 -43.15 3.81 10.06
CA GLU A 367 -43.97 3.09 11.05
C GLU A 367 -44.10 1.58 10.84
N ALA A 368 -43.44 0.97 9.84
CA ALA A 368 -43.35 -0.49 9.75
C ALA A 368 -42.22 -0.93 8.81
N ARG A 369 -40.94 -0.91 9.24
CA ARG A 369 -39.86 -1.52 8.43
C ARG A 369 -38.76 -2.17 9.26
N ASP A 370 -38.55 -3.43 8.93
CA ASP A 370 -37.80 -4.46 9.62
C ASP A 370 -36.30 -4.35 9.32
N THR A 371 -35.58 -3.53 10.10
CA THR A 371 -34.14 -3.28 9.96
C THR A 371 -33.29 -4.56 9.93
N GLN A 372 -33.75 -5.66 10.56
CA GLN A 372 -33.00 -6.91 10.62
C GLN A 372 -33.08 -7.70 9.30
N ASN A 373 -34.20 -7.59 8.59
CA ASN A 373 -34.38 -8.23 7.27
C ASN A 373 -33.66 -7.48 6.15
N GLU A 374 -33.46 -6.17 6.26
CA GLU A 374 -32.69 -5.38 5.29
C GLU A 374 -31.19 -5.70 5.31
N TRP A 375 -30.57 -5.83 6.50
CA TRP A 375 -29.17 -6.24 6.62
C TRP A 375 -28.92 -7.65 6.07
N ARG A 376 -29.86 -8.58 6.31
CA ARG A 376 -29.80 -9.95 5.76
C ARG A 376 -29.94 -9.96 4.24
N ALA A 377 -30.86 -9.18 3.69
CA ALA A 377 -31.05 -9.05 2.24
C ALA A 377 -29.82 -8.41 1.57
N ALA A 378 -29.25 -7.39 2.21
CA ALA A 378 -28.06 -6.70 1.74
C ALA A 378 -26.81 -7.60 1.79
N LEU A 379 -26.63 -8.39 2.85
CA LEU A 379 -25.60 -9.43 2.92
C LEU A 379 -25.79 -10.50 1.83
N LYS A 380 -27.03 -10.95 1.61
CA LYS A 380 -27.34 -11.93 0.54
C LYS A 380 -27.03 -11.37 -0.85
N ALA A 381 -27.25 -10.08 -1.09
CA ALA A 381 -26.88 -9.41 -2.34
C ALA A 381 -25.35 -9.37 -2.53
N MET A 382 -24.59 -9.14 -1.46
CA MET A 382 -23.12 -9.21 -1.48
C MET A 382 -22.60 -10.64 -1.64
N MET A 383 -23.38 -11.67 -1.28
CA MET A 383 -23.00 -13.07 -1.50
C MET A 383 -23.30 -13.59 -2.92
N ASN A 384 -23.63 -12.70 -3.87
CA ASN A 384 -23.76 -13.08 -5.27
C ASN A 384 -22.44 -13.64 -5.81
N ILE A 385 -22.50 -14.77 -6.50
CA ILE A 385 -21.34 -15.47 -7.07
C ILE A 385 -20.50 -14.56 -7.98
N HIS A 386 -21.13 -13.66 -8.75
CA HIS A 386 -20.41 -12.70 -9.60
C HIS A 386 -19.57 -11.71 -8.80
N PHE A 387 -20.14 -11.21 -7.70
CA PHE A 387 -19.46 -10.29 -6.80
C PHE A 387 -18.34 -11.00 -6.03
N MET A 388 -18.58 -12.22 -5.56
CA MET A 388 -17.56 -13.05 -4.91
C MET A 388 -16.37 -13.35 -5.83
N MET A 389 -16.60 -13.70 -7.10
CA MET A 389 -15.52 -13.90 -8.07
C MET A 389 -14.74 -12.62 -8.36
N TYR A 390 -15.43 -11.48 -8.36
CA TYR A 390 -14.78 -10.17 -8.50
C TYR A 390 -13.89 -9.86 -7.29
N LEU A 391 -14.38 -10.09 -6.08
CA LEU A 391 -13.59 -9.93 -4.84
C LEU A 391 -12.41 -10.91 -4.78
N LEU A 392 -12.59 -12.15 -5.24
CA LEU A 392 -11.49 -13.12 -5.38
C LEU A 392 -10.41 -12.63 -6.35
N SER A 393 -10.82 -12.02 -7.47
CA SER A 393 -9.89 -11.41 -8.42
C SER A 393 -9.08 -10.30 -7.76
N VAL A 394 -9.72 -9.41 -6.99
CA VAL A 394 -9.04 -8.35 -6.23
C VAL A 394 -8.06 -8.93 -5.21
N PHE A 395 -8.47 -9.96 -4.46
CA PHE A 395 -7.61 -10.64 -3.49
C PHE A 395 -6.34 -11.20 -4.14
N VAL A 396 -6.47 -11.85 -5.30
CA VAL A 396 -5.34 -12.44 -6.05
C VAL A 396 -4.39 -11.36 -6.57
N VAL A 397 -4.92 -10.23 -7.06
CA VAL A 397 -4.07 -9.08 -7.42
C VAL A 397 -3.36 -8.52 -6.18
N GLY A 398 -4.04 -8.49 -5.01
CA GLY A 398 -3.44 -8.13 -3.73
C GLY A 398 -2.31 -9.07 -3.32
N CYS A 399 -2.48 -10.38 -3.46
CA CYS A 399 -1.43 -11.39 -3.24
C CYS A 399 -0.23 -11.17 -4.15
N GLY A 400 -0.46 -10.90 -5.44
CA GLY A 400 0.60 -10.56 -6.39
C GLY A 400 1.35 -9.29 -5.99
N ALA A 401 0.62 -8.25 -5.56
CA ALA A 401 1.20 -7.00 -5.08
C ALA A 401 2.04 -7.20 -3.80
N GLY A 402 1.59 -8.04 -2.87
CA GLY A 402 2.35 -8.41 -1.67
C GLY A 402 3.67 -9.11 -2.00
N ASN A 403 3.63 -10.05 -2.95
CA ASN A 403 4.83 -10.74 -3.43
C ASN A 403 5.82 -9.81 -4.13
N VAL A 404 5.33 -8.94 -5.02
CA VAL A 404 6.17 -7.95 -5.70
C VAL A 404 6.79 -7.00 -4.69
N PHE A 405 6.00 -6.50 -3.74
CA PHE A 405 6.48 -5.57 -2.72
C PHE A 405 7.55 -6.20 -1.82
N ALA A 406 7.39 -7.47 -1.44
CA ALA A 406 8.34 -8.16 -0.58
C ALA A 406 9.58 -8.67 -1.32
N TYR A 407 9.42 -9.26 -2.52
CA TYR A 407 10.49 -10.08 -3.11
C TYR A 407 11.01 -9.59 -4.46
N LEU A 408 10.43 -8.54 -5.07
CA LEU A 408 10.94 -8.10 -6.36
C LEU A 408 12.39 -7.61 -6.25
N TYR A 409 12.70 -6.74 -5.30
CA TYR A 409 14.07 -6.23 -5.12
C TYR A 409 15.00 -7.27 -4.51
N TRP A 410 14.46 -8.18 -3.68
CA TRP A 410 15.18 -9.35 -3.21
C TRP A 410 15.69 -10.22 -4.37
N PHE A 411 14.83 -10.46 -5.37
CA PHE A 411 15.16 -11.23 -6.56
C PHE A 411 16.08 -10.45 -7.50
N LEU A 412 15.83 -9.16 -7.74
CA LEU A 412 16.70 -8.36 -8.59
C LEU A 412 18.13 -8.23 -8.05
N GLN A 413 18.31 -8.19 -6.73
CA GLN A 413 19.64 -8.18 -6.13
C GLN A 413 20.44 -9.43 -6.52
N ASP A 414 19.79 -10.61 -6.53
CA ASP A 414 20.43 -11.87 -6.95
C ASP A 414 20.75 -11.91 -8.45
N LEU A 415 20.03 -11.13 -9.26
CA LEU A 415 20.33 -10.94 -10.68
C LEU A 415 21.40 -9.85 -10.94
N GLY A 416 22.03 -9.31 -9.88
CA GLY A 416 23.02 -8.23 -9.99
C GLY A 416 22.42 -6.82 -10.14
N GLY A 417 21.14 -6.63 -9.80
CA GLY A 417 20.49 -5.32 -9.82
C GLY A 417 21.04 -4.39 -8.74
N SER A 418 21.46 -3.18 -9.13
CA SER A 418 21.96 -2.16 -8.21
C SER A 418 20.83 -1.42 -7.48
N PRO A 419 21.11 -0.79 -6.32
CA PRO A 419 20.11 0.05 -5.63
C PRO A 419 19.56 1.21 -6.48
N ILE A 420 20.35 1.77 -7.41
CA ILE A 420 19.87 2.79 -8.36
C ILE A 420 18.76 2.22 -9.24
N LEU A 421 18.90 0.98 -9.72
CA LEU A 421 17.88 0.31 -10.51
C LEU A 421 16.57 0.15 -9.71
N PHE A 422 16.64 -0.18 -8.43
CA PHE A 422 15.45 -0.25 -7.57
C PHE A 422 14.78 1.13 -7.43
N GLY A 423 15.59 2.19 -7.31
CA GLY A 423 15.16 3.59 -7.35
C GLY A 423 14.40 3.95 -8.63
N MET A 424 15.01 3.71 -9.78
CA MET A 424 14.40 3.96 -11.09
C MET A 424 13.14 3.14 -11.31
N ALA A 425 13.15 1.85 -10.94
CA ALA A 425 11.98 0.99 -11.01
C ALA A 425 10.79 1.55 -10.21
N SER A 426 11.07 2.13 -9.03
CA SER A 426 10.04 2.77 -8.21
C SER A 426 9.48 4.03 -8.87
N VAL A 427 10.32 4.90 -9.43
CA VAL A 427 9.88 6.11 -10.14
C VAL A 427 9.04 5.76 -11.36
N VAL A 428 9.48 4.79 -12.16
CA VAL A 428 8.74 4.34 -13.35
C VAL A 428 7.37 3.80 -12.98
N ASN A 429 7.28 3.00 -11.90
CA ASN A 429 5.99 2.49 -11.40
C ASN A 429 5.02 3.61 -11.00
N HIS A 430 5.46 4.56 -10.18
CA HIS A 430 4.56 5.64 -9.72
C HIS A 430 4.23 6.61 -10.86
N SER A 431 5.17 6.87 -11.77
CA SER A 431 4.91 7.75 -12.91
C SER A 431 3.89 7.16 -13.87
N SER A 432 3.96 5.85 -14.14
CA SER A 432 2.98 5.17 -14.99
C SER A 432 1.61 5.02 -14.33
N GLU A 433 1.57 4.84 -13.00
CA GLU A 433 0.33 4.85 -12.21
C GLU A 433 -0.41 6.19 -12.35
N ILE A 434 0.31 7.30 -12.15
CA ILE A 434 -0.22 8.65 -12.31
C ILE A 434 -0.73 8.88 -13.73
N ALA A 435 0.05 8.47 -14.75
CA ALA A 435 -0.35 8.58 -16.13
C ALA A 435 -1.62 7.77 -16.44
N ALA A 436 -1.71 6.54 -15.92
CA ALA A 436 -2.84 5.66 -16.18
C ALA A 436 -4.16 6.17 -15.59
N PHE A 437 -4.12 6.85 -14.44
CA PHE A 437 -5.33 7.45 -13.84
C PHE A 437 -6.08 8.39 -14.78
N PHE A 438 -5.38 9.14 -15.64
CA PHE A 438 -6.03 10.03 -16.63
C PHE A 438 -6.84 9.29 -17.69
N TYR A 439 -6.56 8.00 -17.91
CA TYR A 439 -7.20 7.19 -18.95
C TYR A 439 -8.17 6.14 -18.39
N THR A 440 -8.19 5.91 -17.08
CA THR A 440 -8.97 4.83 -16.47
C THR A 440 -10.46 4.92 -16.74
N PHE A 441 -11.07 6.12 -16.65
CA PHE A 441 -12.50 6.29 -16.92
C PHE A 441 -12.86 5.96 -18.37
N LYS A 442 -12.04 6.39 -19.34
CA LYS A 442 -12.22 6.06 -20.76
C LYS A 442 -12.16 4.55 -21.00
N ILE A 443 -11.25 3.85 -20.31
CA ILE A 443 -11.10 2.39 -20.39
C ILE A 443 -12.35 1.69 -19.82
N ILE A 444 -12.78 2.11 -18.62
CA ILE A 444 -13.94 1.53 -17.93
C ILE A 444 -15.23 1.75 -18.74
N ASN A 445 -15.44 2.92 -19.33
CA ASN A 445 -16.62 3.19 -20.15
C ASN A 445 -16.67 2.32 -21.40
N LYS A 446 -15.52 2.10 -22.05
CA LYS A 446 -15.43 1.32 -23.29
C LYS A 446 -15.58 -0.18 -23.05
N LEU A 447 -14.97 -0.72 -22.00
CA LEU A 447 -14.89 -2.17 -21.75
C LEU A 447 -15.90 -2.65 -20.70
N GLY A 448 -16.35 -1.77 -19.81
CA GLY A 448 -17.09 -2.12 -18.60
C GLY A 448 -16.17 -2.67 -17.49
N TYR A 449 -16.69 -2.72 -16.26
CA TYR A 449 -15.91 -3.09 -15.06
C TYR A 449 -15.32 -4.51 -15.11
N VAL A 450 -16.14 -5.50 -15.47
CA VAL A 450 -15.73 -6.91 -15.43
C VAL A 450 -14.68 -7.24 -16.49
N LYS A 451 -14.87 -6.76 -17.73
CA LYS A 451 -13.89 -7.01 -18.81
C LYS A 451 -12.60 -6.25 -18.60
N THR A 452 -12.65 -5.05 -18.01
CA THR A 452 -11.46 -4.30 -17.61
C THR A 452 -10.63 -5.07 -16.59
N MET A 453 -11.28 -5.69 -15.59
CA MET A 453 -10.60 -6.57 -14.63
C MET A 453 -9.94 -7.77 -15.32
N TYR A 454 -10.59 -8.42 -16.29
CA TYR A 454 -9.97 -9.51 -17.05
C TYR A 454 -8.74 -9.10 -17.83
N ALA A 455 -8.79 -7.92 -18.47
CA ALA A 455 -7.64 -7.37 -19.17
C ALA A 455 -6.46 -7.17 -18.21
N CYS A 456 -6.72 -6.59 -17.02
CA CYS A 456 -5.70 -6.38 -15.99
C CYS A 456 -5.10 -7.69 -15.48
N LEU A 457 -5.92 -8.72 -15.22
CA LEU A 457 -5.45 -10.04 -14.82
C LEU A 457 -4.60 -10.69 -15.92
N GLY A 458 -5.02 -10.60 -17.20
CA GLY A 458 -4.25 -11.12 -18.33
C GLY A 458 -2.88 -10.46 -18.47
N VAL A 459 -2.84 -9.13 -18.30
CA VAL A 459 -1.57 -8.38 -18.27
C VAL A 459 -0.68 -8.83 -17.10
N ASN A 460 -1.25 -9.08 -15.91
CA ASN A 460 -0.49 -9.61 -14.77
C ASN A 460 0.04 -11.03 -15.01
N VAL A 461 -0.69 -11.92 -15.70
CA VAL A 461 -0.20 -13.25 -16.08
C VAL A 461 1.07 -13.12 -16.93
N VAL A 462 1.01 -12.32 -17.99
CA VAL A 462 2.17 -12.09 -18.88
C VAL A 462 3.31 -11.48 -18.09
N ARG A 463 3.04 -10.46 -17.27
CA ARG A 463 4.05 -9.79 -16.45
C ARG A 463 4.76 -10.77 -15.50
N PHE A 464 4.04 -11.60 -14.76
CA PHE A 464 4.66 -12.55 -13.84
C PHE A 464 5.47 -13.64 -14.55
N LEU A 465 5.04 -14.11 -15.73
CA LEU A 465 5.86 -15.00 -16.56
C LEU A 465 7.16 -14.33 -17.03
N LEU A 466 7.08 -13.08 -17.49
CA LEU A 466 8.26 -12.33 -17.90
C LEU A 466 9.22 -12.08 -16.73
N ILE A 467 8.73 -11.83 -15.52
CA ILE A 467 9.56 -11.71 -14.32
C ILE A 467 10.22 -13.07 -13.98
N SER A 468 9.51 -14.18 -14.13
CA SER A 468 10.06 -15.53 -13.88
C SER A 468 11.24 -15.87 -14.80
N TRP A 469 11.20 -15.43 -16.07
CA TRP A 469 12.28 -15.61 -17.05
C TRP A 469 13.31 -14.48 -17.08
N LEU A 470 13.25 -13.55 -16.12
CA LEU A 470 14.14 -12.40 -16.08
C LEU A 470 15.59 -12.85 -15.83
N THR A 471 16.49 -12.49 -16.74
CA THR A 471 17.94 -12.70 -16.62
C THR A 471 18.67 -11.36 -16.52
N ASN A 472 18.33 -10.40 -17.38
CA ASN A 472 18.85 -9.04 -17.31
C ASN A 472 17.98 -8.20 -16.33
N PRO A 473 18.54 -7.68 -15.22
CA PRO A 473 17.76 -6.94 -14.22
C PRO A 473 17.14 -5.64 -14.78
N TRP A 474 17.74 -5.00 -15.79
CA TRP A 474 17.25 -3.74 -16.37
C TRP A 474 15.91 -3.87 -17.10
N MET A 475 15.56 -5.08 -17.55
CA MET A 475 14.26 -5.37 -18.18
C MET A 475 13.08 -5.22 -17.21
N ILE A 476 13.33 -5.00 -15.92
CA ILE A 476 12.26 -4.74 -14.95
C ILE A 476 11.58 -3.38 -15.15
N LEU A 477 12.25 -2.39 -15.74
CA LEU A 477 11.70 -1.04 -15.93
C LEU A 477 10.37 -1.03 -16.72
N PRO A 478 10.29 -1.62 -17.94
CA PRO A 478 9.01 -1.70 -18.67
C PRO A 478 7.96 -2.54 -17.92
N LEU A 479 8.37 -3.58 -17.19
CA LEU A 479 7.46 -4.40 -16.39
C LEU A 479 6.90 -3.65 -15.17
N GLN A 480 7.62 -2.66 -14.66
CA GLN A 480 7.15 -1.76 -13.59
C GLN A 480 6.28 -0.64 -14.13
N ALA A 481 6.52 -0.15 -15.35
CA ALA A 481 5.57 0.73 -16.01
C ALA A 481 4.21 0.04 -16.15
N LEU A 482 4.21 -1.23 -16.59
CA LEU A 482 3.01 -2.05 -16.71
C LEU A 482 2.31 -2.26 -15.36
N GLN A 483 3.07 -2.46 -14.28
CA GLN A 483 2.52 -2.58 -12.92
C GLN A 483 1.74 -1.34 -12.50
N GLY A 484 2.33 -0.15 -12.66
CA GLY A 484 1.68 1.10 -12.27
C GLY A 484 0.36 1.28 -13.02
N CYS A 485 0.34 0.99 -14.32
CA CYS A 485 -0.89 1.05 -15.13
C CYS A 485 -1.97 0.07 -14.64
N VAL A 486 -1.59 -1.20 -14.42
CA VAL A 486 -2.52 -2.23 -13.95
C VAL A 486 -3.06 -1.89 -12.57
N LEU A 487 -2.20 -1.41 -11.67
CA LEU A 487 -2.59 -1.05 -10.31
C LEU A 487 -3.63 0.08 -10.30
N ALA A 488 -3.39 1.16 -11.05
CA ALA A 488 -4.31 2.28 -11.18
C ALA A 488 -5.68 1.84 -11.70
N VAL A 489 -5.69 1.05 -12.78
CA VAL A 489 -6.93 0.58 -13.42
C VAL A 489 -7.68 -0.40 -12.53
N VAL A 490 -7.00 -1.37 -11.90
CA VAL A 490 -7.62 -2.34 -10.99
C VAL A 490 -8.25 -1.63 -9.80
N TRP A 491 -7.55 -0.69 -9.17
CA TRP A 491 -8.05 0.02 -8.00
C TRP A 491 -9.32 0.82 -8.33
N ALA A 492 -9.26 1.66 -9.37
CA ALA A 492 -10.40 2.48 -9.78
C ALA A 492 -11.60 1.63 -10.25
N THR A 493 -11.34 0.54 -10.97
CA THR A 493 -12.40 -0.39 -11.40
C THR A 493 -13.04 -1.06 -10.19
N ALA A 494 -12.25 -1.49 -9.21
CA ALA A 494 -12.74 -2.23 -8.06
C ALA A 494 -13.53 -1.35 -7.10
N THR A 495 -13.04 -0.15 -6.77
CA THR A 495 -13.75 0.79 -5.90
C THR A 495 -15.07 1.21 -6.51
N SER A 496 -15.09 1.53 -7.81
CA SER A 496 -16.31 1.90 -8.53
C SER A 496 -17.31 0.74 -8.63
N TYR A 497 -16.86 -0.45 -9.01
CA TYR A 497 -17.73 -1.62 -9.13
C TYR A 497 -18.39 -1.99 -7.80
N VAL A 498 -17.60 -2.00 -6.71
CA VAL A 498 -18.12 -2.35 -5.38
C VAL A 498 -19.14 -1.32 -4.89
N SER A 499 -18.91 -0.02 -5.14
CA SER A 499 -19.88 1.03 -4.79
C SER A 499 -21.18 0.96 -5.58
N LEU A 500 -21.14 0.49 -6.83
CA LEU A 500 -22.32 0.37 -7.69
C LEU A 500 -23.18 -0.86 -7.35
N VAL A 501 -22.55 -1.99 -6.99
CA VAL A 501 -23.25 -3.22 -6.63
C VAL A 501 -23.82 -3.15 -5.20
N SER A 502 -23.19 -2.36 -4.33
CA SER A 502 -23.57 -2.31 -2.91
C SER A 502 -24.80 -1.42 -2.67
N PRO A 503 -25.75 -1.86 -1.82
CA PRO A 503 -26.87 -1.02 -1.41
C PRO A 503 -26.37 0.22 -0.66
N PRO A 504 -27.10 1.36 -0.73
CA PRO A 504 -26.65 2.64 -0.17
C PRO A 504 -26.15 2.56 1.28
N GLN A 505 -26.82 1.77 2.11
CA GLN A 505 -26.51 1.60 3.53
C GLN A 505 -25.20 0.82 3.78
N LEU A 506 -24.76 0.00 2.83
CA LEU A 506 -23.54 -0.82 2.96
C LEU A 506 -22.36 -0.32 2.14
N LYS A 507 -22.49 0.74 1.35
CA LYS A 507 -21.42 1.21 0.45
C LYS A 507 -20.10 1.41 1.17
N ALA A 508 -20.11 2.10 2.31
CA ALA A 508 -18.90 2.32 3.12
C ALA A 508 -18.30 1.00 3.61
N THR A 509 -19.12 0.10 4.14
CA THR A 509 -18.71 -1.23 4.60
C THR A 509 -18.09 -2.06 3.49
N SER A 510 -18.69 -2.07 2.29
CA SER A 510 -18.18 -2.80 1.13
C SER A 510 -16.84 -2.25 0.64
N GLN A 511 -16.64 -0.94 0.69
CA GLN A 511 -15.34 -0.33 0.38
C GLN A 511 -14.27 -0.74 1.39
N GLN A 512 -14.60 -0.84 2.67
CA GLN A 512 -13.66 -1.33 3.69
C GLN A 512 -13.32 -2.82 3.50
N ILE A 513 -14.30 -3.64 3.11
CA ILE A 513 -14.07 -5.04 2.74
C ILE A 513 -13.11 -5.14 1.54
N LEU A 514 -13.28 -4.27 0.54
CA LEU A 514 -12.40 -4.22 -0.61
C LEU A 514 -10.95 -3.83 -0.22
N ILE A 515 -10.80 -2.78 0.60
CA ILE A 515 -9.50 -2.36 1.14
C ILE A 515 -8.85 -3.51 1.91
N PHE A 516 -9.61 -4.19 2.77
CA PHE A 516 -9.13 -5.33 3.53
C PHE A 516 -8.63 -6.47 2.64
N LEU A 517 -9.43 -6.87 1.64
CA LEU A 517 -9.08 -7.97 0.74
C LEU A 517 -7.81 -7.69 -0.05
N TYR A 518 -7.65 -6.46 -0.54
CA TYR A 518 -6.48 -6.09 -1.32
C TYR A 518 -5.25 -5.77 -0.43
N HIS A 519 -5.36 -4.74 0.42
CA HIS A 519 -4.25 -4.19 1.19
C HIS A 519 -3.93 -5.02 2.42
N GLY A 520 -4.94 -5.52 3.12
CA GLY A 520 -4.78 -6.32 4.35
C GLY A 520 -4.42 -7.77 4.02
N LEU A 521 -5.45 -8.58 3.78
CA LEU A 521 -5.35 -10.02 3.61
C LEU A 521 -4.52 -10.42 2.39
N GLY A 522 -4.77 -9.81 1.22
CA GLY A 522 -4.08 -10.12 -0.03
C GLY A 522 -2.59 -9.87 0.06
N ARG A 523 -2.17 -8.61 0.31
CA ARG A 523 -0.73 -8.29 0.42
C ARG A 523 -0.05 -9.04 1.57
N GLY A 524 -0.71 -9.18 2.72
CA GLY A 524 -0.19 -9.87 3.88
C GLY A 524 0.09 -11.36 3.62
N ILE A 525 -0.96 -12.11 3.25
CA ILE A 525 -0.85 -13.54 2.95
C ILE A 525 0.08 -13.77 1.75
N GLY A 526 -0.01 -12.92 0.73
CA GLY A 526 0.87 -12.98 -0.44
C GLY A 526 2.35 -12.97 -0.07
N ALA A 527 2.77 -12.03 0.78
CA ALA A 527 4.16 -11.95 1.24
C ALA A 527 4.58 -13.17 2.09
N MET A 528 3.70 -13.66 2.97
CA MET A 528 4.00 -14.82 3.83
C MET A 528 4.14 -16.11 3.02
N LEU A 529 3.15 -16.44 2.18
CA LEU A 529 3.19 -17.64 1.34
C LEU A 529 4.30 -17.56 0.29
N GLY A 530 4.54 -16.36 -0.26
CA GLY A 530 5.64 -16.12 -1.17
C GLY A 530 7.00 -16.49 -0.60
N GLY A 531 7.24 -16.14 0.67
CA GLY A 531 8.49 -16.44 1.36
C GLY A 531 8.71 -17.94 1.55
N LEU A 532 7.66 -18.68 1.86
CA LEU A 532 7.71 -20.15 1.97
C LEU A 532 8.05 -20.82 0.63
N VAL A 533 7.46 -20.34 -0.46
CA VAL A 533 7.74 -20.83 -1.81
C VAL A 533 9.18 -20.50 -2.23
N ILE A 534 9.67 -19.29 -1.96
CA ILE A 534 11.06 -18.91 -2.26
C ILE A 534 12.04 -19.79 -1.49
N ASN A 535 11.79 -20.03 -0.21
CA ASN A 535 12.69 -20.83 0.64
C ASN A 535 12.85 -22.26 0.11
N SER A 536 11.79 -22.83 -0.48
CA SER A 536 11.78 -24.20 -1.00
C SER A 536 12.30 -24.30 -2.43
N VAL A 537 11.75 -23.51 -3.36
CA VAL A 537 11.95 -23.67 -4.82
C VAL A 537 12.64 -22.46 -5.47
N GLY A 538 12.70 -21.31 -4.79
CA GLY A 538 13.34 -20.08 -5.30
C GLY A 538 12.37 -19.05 -5.91
N ALA A 539 12.89 -17.88 -6.27
CA ALA A 539 12.09 -16.73 -6.72
C ALA A 539 11.49 -16.89 -8.12
N ARG A 540 12.21 -17.53 -9.06
CA ARG A 540 11.69 -17.75 -10.42
C ARG A 540 10.44 -18.62 -10.42
N ALA A 541 10.43 -19.68 -9.61
CA ALA A 541 9.28 -20.55 -9.42
C ALA A 541 8.10 -19.82 -8.77
N LEU A 542 8.35 -18.94 -7.78
CA LEU A 542 7.31 -18.11 -7.18
C LEU A 542 6.56 -17.29 -8.24
N PHE A 543 7.27 -16.54 -9.09
CA PHE A 543 6.62 -15.70 -10.10
C PHE A 543 5.89 -16.54 -11.16
N ALA A 544 6.39 -17.72 -11.53
CA ALA A 544 5.68 -18.64 -12.41
C ALA A 544 4.37 -19.16 -11.78
N LEU A 545 4.41 -19.53 -10.49
CA LEU A 545 3.23 -19.98 -9.75
C LEU A 545 2.19 -18.86 -9.59
N LEU A 546 2.63 -17.61 -9.39
CA LEU A 546 1.73 -16.45 -9.36
C LEU A 546 1.07 -16.21 -10.72
N ALA A 547 1.80 -16.39 -11.82
CA ALA A 547 1.22 -16.32 -13.16
C ALA A 547 0.15 -17.40 -13.36
N LEU A 548 0.42 -18.64 -12.95
CA LEU A 548 -0.53 -19.74 -13.02
C LEU A 548 -1.78 -19.48 -12.17
N LEU A 549 -1.61 -19.04 -10.91
CA LEU A 549 -2.72 -18.70 -10.03
C LEU A 549 -3.60 -17.59 -10.62
N THR A 550 -2.98 -16.54 -11.15
CA THR A 550 -3.68 -15.42 -11.79
C THR A 550 -4.43 -15.90 -13.05
N ALA A 551 -3.84 -16.80 -13.85
CA ALA A 551 -4.46 -17.36 -15.04
C ALA A 551 -5.66 -18.26 -14.70
N ILE A 552 -5.56 -19.07 -13.64
CA ILE A 552 -6.67 -19.91 -13.16
C ILE A 552 -7.84 -19.02 -12.72
N VAL A 553 -7.58 -17.96 -11.95
CA VAL A 553 -8.62 -17.05 -11.46
C VAL A 553 -9.25 -16.25 -12.59
N LEU A 554 -8.46 -15.82 -13.58
CA LEU A 554 -8.96 -15.20 -14.80
C LEU A 554 -9.89 -16.16 -15.57
N GLY A 555 -9.44 -17.40 -15.80
CA GLY A 555 -10.22 -18.42 -16.50
C GLY A 555 -11.50 -18.79 -15.77
N ALA A 556 -11.44 -18.97 -14.44
CA ALA A 556 -12.60 -19.25 -13.61
C ALA A 556 -13.60 -18.09 -13.61
N SER A 557 -13.13 -16.85 -13.45
CA SER A 557 -13.99 -15.66 -13.46
C SER A 557 -14.68 -15.48 -14.82
N TYR A 558 -13.92 -15.68 -15.91
CA TYR A 558 -14.47 -15.63 -17.26
C TYR A 558 -15.50 -16.75 -17.51
N ALA A 559 -15.20 -17.99 -17.10
CA ALA A 559 -16.07 -19.14 -17.27
C ALA A 559 -17.39 -18.98 -16.48
N VAL A 560 -17.32 -18.60 -15.21
CA VAL A 560 -18.51 -18.37 -14.37
C VAL A 560 -19.39 -17.28 -14.95
N ASN A 561 -18.80 -16.14 -15.33
CA ASN A 561 -19.58 -15.02 -15.87
C ASN A 561 -20.17 -15.34 -17.25
N ARG A 562 -19.54 -16.22 -18.05
CA ARG A 562 -20.08 -16.69 -19.32
C ARG A 562 -21.18 -17.74 -19.15
N LEU A 563 -20.99 -18.71 -18.26
CA LEU A 563 -21.95 -19.79 -18.00
C LEU A 563 -23.25 -19.27 -17.38
N LEU A 564 -23.14 -18.30 -16.47
CA LEU A 564 -24.27 -17.68 -15.78
C LEU A 564 -24.84 -16.45 -16.53
N LYS A 565 -24.37 -16.19 -17.76
CA LYS A 565 -24.83 -15.08 -18.64
C LYS A 565 -24.89 -13.72 -17.93
N TYR A 566 -23.78 -13.31 -17.31
CA TYR A 566 -23.72 -12.02 -16.64
C TYR A 566 -23.54 -10.88 -17.66
N ASP A 567 -24.56 -10.05 -17.83
CA ASP A 567 -24.53 -8.95 -18.80
C ASP A 567 -23.65 -7.76 -18.39
N GLY A 568 -23.16 -7.76 -17.14
CA GLY A 568 -22.29 -6.71 -16.62
C GLY A 568 -23.02 -5.39 -16.39
N ILE A 569 -22.47 -4.56 -15.52
CA ILE A 569 -22.93 -3.18 -15.36
C ILE A 569 -22.27 -2.35 -16.46
N LYS A 570 -23.06 -1.88 -17.43
CA LYS A 570 -22.63 -0.92 -18.45
C LYS A 570 -23.16 0.48 -18.11
N TYR A 571 -22.38 1.50 -18.43
CA TYR A 571 -22.88 2.88 -18.42
C TYR A 571 -23.99 3.03 -19.47
N SER A 572 -25.03 3.81 -19.17
CA SER A 572 -25.92 4.29 -20.22
C SER A 572 -25.10 5.17 -21.16
N HIS A 573 -25.21 4.90 -22.46
CA HIS A 573 -24.62 5.74 -23.50
C HIS A 573 -25.18 7.16 -23.33
N ASN A 574 -24.33 8.11 -22.90
CA ASN A 574 -24.39 9.57 -23.09
C ASN A 574 -23.62 10.32 -21.96
N PHE A 575 -22.38 9.91 -21.68
CA PHE A 575 -21.44 10.72 -20.88
C PHE A 575 -20.23 11.07 -21.75
N GLU A 576 -20.51 11.75 -22.86
CA GLU A 576 -19.55 12.61 -23.54
C GLU A 576 -19.94 14.02 -23.10
N ASP A 577 -19.36 14.51 -22.00
CA ASP A 577 -19.01 15.93 -21.82
C ASP A 577 -18.35 16.19 -20.46
N GLU A 578 -17.20 16.88 -20.56
CA GLU A 578 -16.42 17.66 -19.58
C GLU A 578 -15.77 16.97 -18.35
N ASP A 579 -14.43 16.87 -18.38
CA ASP A 579 -13.45 17.17 -17.32
C ASP A 579 -13.68 16.71 -15.85
N ASP A 580 -14.52 15.72 -15.61
CA ASP A 580 -14.77 15.18 -14.26
C ASP A 580 -13.73 14.14 -13.83
N PHE A 581 -12.53 14.64 -13.47
CA PHE A 581 -11.45 13.86 -12.86
C PHE A 581 -11.65 13.73 -11.35
N THR A 582 -12.12 12.57 -10.87
CA THR A 582 -11.92 12.15 -9.47
C THR A 582 -10.67 11.28 -9.37
N PHE A 583 -9.58 11.88 -8.88
CA PHE A 583 -8.39 11.15 -8.48
C PHE A 583 -8.76 10.27 -7.27
N VAL A 584 -8.60 8.95 -7.40
CA VAL A 584 -8.79 8.00 -6.28
C VAL A 584 -7.45 7.33 -5.95
N PRO A 585 -6.64 7.95 -5.07
CA PRO A 585 -5.44 7.31 -4.57
C PRO A 585 -5.78 6.15 -3.63
N GLN A 586 -4.83 5.23 -3.42
CA GLN A 586 -4.96 4.08 -2.52
C GLN A 586 -5.48 4.48 -1.14
N GLY A 587 -6.61 3.92 -0.67
CA GLY A 587 -7.00 3.94 0.75
C GLY A 587 -8.25 4.73 1.16
N LEU A 588 -9.10 5.21 0.25
CA LEU A 588 -10.38 5.85 0.62
C LEU A 588 -11.56 5.39 -0.25
N PRO A 589 -12.77 5.29 0.33
CA PRO A 589 -14.01 5.11 -0.42
C PRO A 589 -14.30 6.33 -1.32
N MET A 590 -14.85 6.10 -2.51
CA MET A 590 -15.32 7.19 -3.37
C MET A 590 -16.44 7.98 -2.67
N GLY A 591 -16.16 9.23 -2.33
CA GLY A 591 -17.19 10.27 -2.19
C GLY A 591 -17.24 11.03 -3.50
N ASN A 592 -18.25 10.75 -4.33
CA ASN A 592 -18.53 11.66 -5.44
C ASN A 592 -19.37 12.81 -4.90
N ALA A 593 -18.86 14.03 -5.06
CA ALA A 593 -19.71 15.20 -5.27
C ALA A 593 -20.68 14.87 -6.42
N GLU A 594 -21.94 15.24 -6.26
CA GLU A 594 -23.02 15.01 -7.23
C GLU A 594 -22.61 15.40 -8.66
N SER A 595 -22.13 14.45 -9.44
CA SER A 595 -22.00 14.57 -10.89
C SER A 595 -23.19 13.83 -11.47
N LYS A 596 -24.23 14.56 -11.94
CA LYS A 596 -25.25 14.29 -12.99
C LYS A 596 -25.66 12.84 -13.39
N ILE A 597 -25.29 11.82 -12.61
CA ILE A 597 -25.53 10.38 -12.82
C ILE A 597 -26.93 10.02 -12.29
N THR A 598 -27.40 10.76 -11.30
CA THR A 598 -28.75 10.64 -10.73
C THR A 598 -29.85 10.99 -11.74
N ASP A 599 -29.60 11.93 -12.65
CA ASP A 599 -30.58 12.31 -13.68
C ASP A 599 -30.72 11.25 -14.78
N ALA A 600 -29.61 10.58 -15.15
CA ALA A 600 -29.63 9.50 -16.13
C ALA A 600 -30.35 8.24 -15.61
N PHE A 601 -30.33 7.99 -14.29
CA PHE A 601 -31.03 6.85 -13.68
C PHE A 601 -32.54 7.04 -13.56
N ASN A 602 -33.01 8.29 -13.42
CA ASN A 602 -34.45 8.59 -13.35
C ASN A 602 -35.17 8.38 -14.69
N GLN A 603 -34.45 8.43 -15.81
CA GLN A 603 -35.04 8.18 -17.14
C GLN A 603 -35.06 6.69 -17.52
N THR A 604 -34.31 5.81 -16.85
CA THR A 604 -34.22 4.38 -17.19
C THR A 604 -35.07 3.44 -16.33
N SER A 605 -35.90 3.96 -15.41
CA SER A 605 -36.80 3.11 -14.60
C SER A 605 -38.12 2.75 -15.28
N VAL A 606 -38.27 2.97 -16.60
CA VAL A 606 -39.43 2.49 -17.36
C VAL A 606 -38.97 1.42 -18.36
N VAL A 607 -39.63 0.27 -18.25
CA VAL A 607 -39.53 -0.95 -19.07
C VAL A 607 -38.44 -1.96 -18.66
N ASN A 608 -38.72 -2.71 -17.59
CA ASN A 608 -38.31 -4.11 -17.50
C ASN A 608 -39.59 -4.98 -17.54
N SER A 609 -40.06 -5.26 -18.75
CA SER A 609 -41.19 -6.15 -19.02
C SER A 609 -40.75 -7.61 -18.90
N ASN A 610 -40.79 -8.19 -17.70
CA ASN A 610 -40.73 -9.65 -17.49
C ASN A 610 -41.20 -10.10 -16.09
N TYR A 611 -42.22 -9.43 -15.55
CA TYR A 611 -43.08 -9.99 -14.50
C TYR A 611 -44.52 -9.89 -14.98
N GLY A 612 -45.28 -10.98 -14.84
CA GLY A 612 -46.65 -11.10 -15.33
C GLY A 612 -47.55 -9.96 -14.85
N ALA A 613 -48.43 -9.53 -15.75
CA ALA A 613 -49.42 -8.49 -15.49
C ALA A 613 -50.25 -8.81 -14.24
N ILE A 614 -50.08 -7.99 -13.20
CA ILE A 614 -51.08 -7.87 -12.13
C ILE A 614 -52.17 -6.97 -12.72
N GLY A 615 -53.38 -7.51 -12.87
CA GLY A 615 -54.53 -6.76 -13.36
C GLY A 615 -54.89 -5.58 -12.42
N PRO A 616 -55.62 -4.58 -12.92
CA PRO A 616 -55.96 -3.39 -12.16
C PRO A 616 -56.76 -3.75 -10.89
N ASP A 617 -56.37 -3.13 -9.79
CA ASP A 617 -56.99 -3.26 -8.47
C ASP A 617 -58.40 -2.64 -8.50
N PRO A 618 -59.47 -3.38 -8.14
CA PRO A 618 -60.85 -2.89 -8.18
C PRO A 618 -61.15 -1.71 -7.22
N GLN A 619 -60.18 -1.25 -6.42
CA GLN A 619 -60.33 -0.07 -5.57
C GLN A 619 -60.07 1.26 -6.30
N ASP A 620 -59.26 1.28 -7.36
CA ASP A 620 -58.99 2.51 -8.14
C ASP A 620 -60.21 2.93 -8.99
N ASP A 621 -60.98 1.96 -9.51
CA ASP A 621 -62.23 2.20 -10.26
C ASP A 621 -63.36 2.80 -9.42
N ALA A 622 -63.31 2.62 -8.09
CA ALA A 622 -64.30 3.20 -7.17
C ALA A 622 -64.01 4.67 -6.85
N TYR A 623 -62.74 5.08 -6.90
CA TYR A 623 -62.32 6.45 -6.63
C TYR A 623 -62.60 7.36 -7.83
N ASP A 624 -62.35 6.88 -9.04
CA ASP A 624 -62.58 7.64 -10.28
C ASP A 624 -64.08 7.91 -10.55
N ARG A 625 -64.98 7.00 -10.15
CA ARG A 625 -66.44 7.23 -10.23
C ARG A 625 -66.96 8.33 -9.31
N TYR A 626 -66.27 8.60 -8.19
CA TYR A 626 -66.66 9.65 -7.25
C TYR A 626 -66.20 11.04 -7.69
N VAL A 627 -65.10 11.11 -8.47
CA VAL A 627 -64.50 12.38 -8.91
C VAL A 627 -65.07 12.87 -10.24
N SER A 628 -65.62 11.96 -11.08
CA SER A 628 -66.04 12.31 -12.44
C SER A 628 -67.49 12.82 -12.59
N ASN A 629 -68.28 12.92 -11.52
CA ASN A 629 -69.66 13.43 -11.57
C ASN A 629 -69.97 14.36 -10.38
N PRO A 630 -69.65 15.66 -10.48
CA PRO A 630 -70.32 16.65 -9.66
C PRO A 630 -71.72 16.90 -10.25
N GLN A 631 -72.77 16.60 -9.47
CA GLN A 631 -74.08 17.21 -9.66
C GLN A 631 -74.00 18.73 -9.44
#